data_AF-A0A2M7KB54-F1
#
_entry.id   AF-A0A2M7KB54-F1
#
_cell.length_a   1.000
_cell.length_b   1.000
_cell.length_c   1.000
_cell.angle_alpha   90.00
_cell.angle_beta   90.00
_cell.angle_gamma   90.00
#
_symmetry.space_group_name_H-M   'P 1'
#
loop_
_entity.id
_entity.type
_entity.pdbx_description
1 polymer ?
#
loop_
_entity_poly.entity_id
_entity_poly.type
_entity_poly.pdbx_seq_one_letter_code
_entity_poly.pdbx_strand_id
1 'polypeptide(L)'
;MNDLEKKELNELLQRLIQIKSVNPPGNEDGIANFIKGFLIKNDIPSELVPLEEGRSSVVAKIEGKEERNITLCGHLDTVRVIEEDWSKPPFQGLMEEGKMYGRGTADMKGGVAAIIYTLILL
;
A
#
# COMPACT_ATOMS: atom_id res chain seq x y z
N MET A 1 -17.94 -3.51 -7.19
CA MET A 1 -17.11 -4.27 -6.25
C MET A 1 -18.00 -5.19 -5.43
N ASN A 2 -17.86 -6.50 -5.61
CA ASN A 2 -18.57 -7.52 -4.84
C ASN A 2 -17.96 -7.66 -3.43
N ASP A 3 -18.56 -8.48 -2.56
CA ASP A 3 -18.12 -8.59 -1.16
C ASP A 3 -16.76 -9.28 -1.00
N LEU A 4 -16.39 -10.17 -1.93
CA LEU A 4 -15.06 -10.78 -1.96
C LEU A 4 -14.01 -9.72 -2.31
N GLU A 5 -14.26 -8.91 -3.34
CA GLU A 5 -13.33 -7.87 -3.77
C GLU A 5 -13.11 -6.80 -2.68
N LYS A 6 -14.19 -6.43 -1.97
CA LYS A 6 -14.10 -5.55 -0.80
C LYS A 6 -13.25 -6.16 0.32
N LYS A 7 -13.41 -7.46 0.56
CA LYS A 7 -12.63 -8.17 1.58
C LYS A 7 -11.15 -8.18 1.22
N GLU A 8 -10.80 -8.52 -0.01
CA GLU A 8 -9.41 -8.53 -0.48
C GLU A 8 -8.76 -7.14 -0.42
N LEU A 9 -9.46 -6.09 -0.84
CA LEU A 9 -8.97 -4.71 -0.73
C LEU A 9 -8.71 -4.32 0.74
N ASN A 10 -9.62 -4.68 1.65
CA ASN A 10 -9.45 -4.41 3.07
C ASN A 10 -8.27 -5.21 3.66
N GLU A 11 -8.09 -6.48 3.27
CA GLU A 11 -6.95 -7.29 3.70
C GLU A 11 -5.62 -6.73 3.16
N LEU A 12 -5.60 -6.27 1.91
CA LEU A 12 -4.44 -5.57 1.33
C LEU A 12 -4.10 -4.32 2.14
N LEU A 13 -5.08 -3.42 2.36
CA LEU A 13 -4.85 -2.19 3.12
C LEU A 13 -4.39 -2.48 4.55
N GLN A 14 -5.04 -3.42 5.23
CA GLN A 14 -4.64 -3.85 6.57
C GLN A 14 -3.18 -4.32 6.57
N ARG A 15 -2.76 -5.10 5.56
CA ARG A 15 -1.38 -5.57 5.47
C ARG A 15 -0.39 -4.44 5.20
N LEU A 16 -0.74 -3.46 4.37
CA LEU A 16 0.09 -2.26 4.14
C LEU A 16 0.29 -1.47 5.44
N ILE A 17 -0.76 -1.33 6.27
CA ILE A 17 -0.70 -0.61 7.55
C ILE A 17 0.22 -1.34 8.55
N GLN A 18 0.16 -2.68 8.57
CA GLN A 18 0.98 -3.51 9.47
C GLN A 18 2.48 -3.43 9.18
N ILE A 19 2.86 -3.10 7.94
CA ILE A 19 4.27 -2.90 7.58
C ILE A 19 4.65 -1.46 7.93
N LYS A 20 5.38 -1.30 9.04
CA LYS A 20 5.84 0.00 9.52
C LYS A 20 6.86 0.59 8.55
N SER A 21 6.53 1.76 7.98
CA SER A 21 7.36 2.53 7.05
C SER A 21 7.47 3.98 7.55
N VAL A 22 7.87 4.14 8.81
CA VAL A 22 7.84 5.45 9.49
C VAL A 22 9.07 6.27 9.12
N ASN A 23 8.83 7.48 8.62
CA ASN A 23 9.87 8.42 8.20
C ASN A 23 9.92 9.64 9.14
N PRO A 24 11.08 10.00 9.72
CA PRO A 24 12.38 9.31 9.70
C PRO A 24 12.43 8.06 10.61
N PRO A 25 13.23 7.03 10.27
CA PRO A 25 14.29 7.05 9.23
C PRO A 25 13.85 6.65 7.81
N GLY A 26 12.63 6.13 7.62
CA GLY A 26 12.21 5.48 6.38
C GLY A 26 12.08 3.97 6.59
N ASN A 27 12.65 3.16 5.70
CA ASN A 27 12.57 1.69 5.61
C ASN A 27 11.41 1.16 4.75
N GLU A 28 11.17 1.82 3.62
CA GLU A 28 10.12 1.48 2.67
C GLU A 28 10.39 0.16 1.93
N ASP A 29 11.60 -0.41 2.00
CA ASP A 29 11.91 -1.71 1.38
C ASP A 29 10.95 -2.82 1.81
N GLY A 30 10.57 -2.89 3.08
CA GLY A 30 9.66 -3.93 3.57
C GLY A 30 8.29 -3.87 2.90
N ILE A 31 7.73 -2.66 2.77
CA ILE A 31 6.41 -2.46 2.15
C ILE A 31 6.49 -2.53 0.63
N ALA A 32 7.56 -2.02 0.02
CA ALA A 32 7.77 -2.11 -1.42
C ALA A 32 7.95 -3.57 -1.88
N ASN A 33 8.72 -4.39 -1.14
CA ASN A 33 8.85 -5.82 -1.41
C ASN A 33 7.51 -6.56 -1.27
N PHE A 34 6.71 -6.22 -0.25
CA PHE A 34 5.39 -6.79 -0.09
C PHE A 34 4.49 -6.47 -1.29
N ILE A 35 4.45 -5.20 -1.73
CA ILE A 35 3.64 -4.77 -2.88
C ILE A 35 4.10 -5.48 -4.16
N LYS A 36 5.41 -5.52 -4.43
CA LYS A 36 5.96 -6.26 -5.57
C LYS A 36 5.54 -7.73 -5.55
N GLY A 37 5.71 -8.39 -4.41
CA GLY A 37 5.32 -9.79 -4.25
C GLY A 37 3.82 -10.02 -4.43
N PHE A 38 2.98 -9.08 -3.98
CA PHE A 38 1.54 -9.11 -4.15
C PHE A 38 1.14 -8.94 -5.63
N LEU A 39 1.76 -8.00 -6.35
CA LEU A 39 1.52 -7.78 -7.78
C LEU A 39 1.96 -8.99 -8.62
N ILE A 40 3.15 -9.55 -8.35
CA ILE A 40 3.65 -10.75 -9.06
C ILE A 40 2.71 -11.94 -8.86
N LYS A 41 2.15 -12.12 -7.66
CA LYS A 41 1.17 -13.19 -7.38
C LYS A 41 -0.14 -13.04 -8.15
N ASN A 42 -0.43 -11.84 -8.66
CA ASN A 42 -1.59 -11.54 -9.48
C ASN A 42 -1.18 -11.31 -10.94
N ASP A 43 -0.07 -11.90 -11.38
CA ASP A 43 0.43 -11.84 -12.76
C ASP A 43 0.71 -10.42 -13.31
N ILE A 44 0.94 -9.45 -12.42
CA ILE A 44 1.30 -8.07 -12.78
C ILE A 44 2.82 -7.88 -12.66
N PRO A 45 3.55 -7.65 -13.77
CA PRO A 45 4.96 -7.35 -13.74
C PRO A 45 5.26 -6.11 -12.90
N SER A 46 6.21 -6.25 -11.97
CA SER A 46 6.63 -5.16 -11.10
C SER A 46 8.08 -5.29 -10.66
N GLU A 47 8.71 -4.14 -10.43
CA GLU A 47 10.10 -4.02 -10.03
C GLU A 47 10.28 -3.05 -8.87
N LEU A 48 11.41 -3.18 -8.18
CA LEU A 48 11.82 -2.21 -7.17
C LEU A 48 12.80 -1.23 -7.80
N VAL A 49 12.63 0.04 -7.46
CA VAL A 49 13.53 1.12 -7.84
C VAL A 49 14.20 1.62 -6.55
N PRO A 50 15.46 1.25 -6.28
CA PRO A 50 16.19 1.70 -5.10
C PRO A 50 16.42 3.21 -5.15
N LEU A 51 16.21 3.89 -4.02
CA LEU A 51 16.49 5.32 -3.84
C LEU A 51 17.66 5.55 -2.88
N GLU A 52 17.60 4.91 -1.72
CA GLU A 52 18.61 4.97 -0.64
C GLU A 52 18.68 3.62 0.07
N GLU A 53 19.65 3.42 0.97
CA GLU A 53 19.72 2.19 1.78
C GLU A 53 18.43 2.00 2.58
N GLY A 54 17.76 0.85 2.38
CA GLY A 54 16.49 0.53 3.03
C GLY A 54 15.26 1.18 2.38
N ARG A 55 15.41 1.96 1.31
CA ARG A 55 14.32 2.75 0.71
C ARG A 55 14.20 2.50 -0.80
N SER A 56 13.13 1.83 -1.18
CA SER A 56 12.79 1.59 -2.59
C SER A 56 11.37 2.05 -2.91
N SER A 57 11.17 2.53 -4.13
CA SER A 57 9.85 2.59 -4.76
C SER A 57 9.52 1.27 -5.44
N VAL A 58 8.23 1.04 -5.71
CA VAL A 58 7.75 -0.08 -6.52
C VAL A 58 7.08 0.47 -7.77
N VAL A 59 7.46 -0.04 -8.94
CA VAL A 59 6.90 0.34 -10.23
C VAL A 59 6.27 -0.89 -10.86
N ALA A 60 5.06 -0.73 -11.39
CA ALA A 60 4.32 -1.76 -12.08
C ALA A 60 3.73 -1.18 -13.37
N LYS A 61 3.67 -2.01 -14.42
CA LYS A 61 3.16 -1.60 -15.72
C LYS A 61 2.28 -2.69 -16.29
N ILE A 62 1.09 -2.29 -16.77
CA ILE A 62 0.23 -3.10 -17.63
C ILE A 62 0.26 -2.44 -19.01
N GLU A 63 0.56 -3.22 -20.05
CA GLU A 63 0.60 -2.69 -21.41
C GLU A 63 -0.83 -2.41 -21.91
N GLY A 64 -1.05 -1.17 -22.34
CA GLY A 64 -2.29 -0.75 -22.98
C GLY A 64 -2.30 -1.04 -24.48
N LYS A 65 -3.39 -0.65 -25.15
CA LYS A 65 -3.52 -0.76 -26.62
C LYS A 65 -3.01 0.49 -27.36
N GLU A 66 -2.76 1.57 -26.64
CA GLU A 66 -2.43 2.89 -27.16
C GLU A 66 -1.07 3.34 -26.60
N GLU A 67 -0.39 4.26 -27.29
CA GLU A 67 0.92 4.78 -26.84
C GLU A 67 0.82 5.71 -25.62
N ARG A 68 -0.37 6.26 -25.35
CA ARG A 68 -0.61 7.19 -24.24
C ARG A 68 -0.62 6.44 -22.91
N ASN A 69 0.12 6.96 -21.93
CA ASN A 69 0.24 6.36 -20.60
C ASN A 69 -0.53 7.16 -19.55
N ILE A 70 -1.10 6.45 -18.57
CA ILE A 70 -1.63 7.02 -17.33
C ILE A 70 -0.74 6.51 -16.20
N THR A 71 -0.27 7.41 -15.34
CA THR A 71 0.49 7.04 -14.14
C THR A 71 -0.36 7.29 -12.91
N LEU A 72 -0.59 6.24 -12.13
CA LEU A 72 -1.16 6.31 -10.79
C LEU A 72 0.00 6.22 -9.79
N CYS A 73 0.09 7.18 -8.87
CA CYS A 73 1.21 7.26 -7.92
C CYS A 73 0.74 7.55 -6.49
N GLY A 74 1.59 7.20 -5.53
CA GLY A 74 1.41 7.46 -4.11
C GLY A 74 2.68 7.20 -3.33
N HIS A 75 2.73 7.63 -2.07
CA HIS A 75 3.85 7.39 -1.18
C HIS A 75 3.55 6.24 -0.20
N LEU A 76 4.61 5.57 0.25
CA LEU A 76 4.52 4.39 1.12
C LEU A 76 4.86 4.71 2.57
N ASP A 77 5.53 5.83 2.83
CA ASP A 77 5.96 6.22 4.15
C ASP A 77 4.81 6.80 4.97
N THR A 78 5.06 6.91 6.27
CA THR A 78 4.10 7.47 7.21
C THR A 78 4.84 8.30 8.25
N VAL A 79 4.13 9.27 8.82
CA VAL A 79 4.66 10.05 9.94
C VAL A 79 4.68 9.23 11.23
N ARG A 80 5.50 9.67 12.18
CA ARG A 80 5.60 9.10 13.53
C ARG A 80 4.25 9.11 14.26
N VAL A 81 4.15 8.25 15.25
CA VAL A 81 3.01 8.17 16.18
C VAL A 81 3.52 8.23 17.61
N ILE A 82 2.72 8.80 18.50
CA ILE A 82 2.84 8.65 19.95
C ILE A 82 1.77 7.62 20.30
N GLU A 83 2.13 6.37 20.56
CA GLU A 83 1.16 5.27 20.64
C GLU A 83 0.13 5.48 21.77
N GLU A 84 0.52 6.20 22.82
CA GLU A 84 -0.32 6.56 23.97
C GLU A 84 -1.48 7.48 23.61
N ASP A 85 -1.33 8.30 22.55
CA ASP A 85 -2.38 9.21 22.08
C ASP A 85 -3.45 8.49 21.22
N TRP A 86 -3.23 7.22 20.90
CA TRP A 86 -4.11 6.46 20.02
C TRP A 86 -5.14 5.65 20.82
N SER A 87 -6.41 5.81 20.45
CA SER A 87 -7.51 4.99 20.97
C SER A 87 -7.51 3.55 20.45
N LYS A 88 -6.74 3.27 19.39
CA LYS A 88 -6.59 1.95 18.74
C LYS A 88 -5.13 1.76 18.29
N PRO A 89 -4.57 0.54 18.33
CA PRO A 89 -3.21 0.29 17.88
C PRO A 89 -2.91 0.84 16.46
N PRO A 90 -1.96 1.76 16.29
CA PRO A 90 -1.76 2.48 15.03
C PRO A 90 -1.32 1.59 13.88
N PHE A 91 -0.70 0.44 14.13
CA PHE A 91 -0.13 -0.42 13.09
C PHE A 91 -0.84 -1.76 12.96
N GLN A 92 -2.08 -1.89 13.43
CA GLN A 92 -2.84 -3.15 13.28
C GLN A 92 -3.84 -3.13 12.12
N GLY A 93 -4.32 -1.94 11.70
CA GLY A 93 -5.34 -1.82 10.65
C GLY A 93 -6.68 -2.40 11.11
N LEU A 94 -7.15 -2.03 12.31
CA LEU A 94 -8.35 -2.60 12.90
C LEU A 94 -9.61 -2.11 12.17
N MET A 95 -10.51 -3.05 11.85
CA MET A 95 -11.82 -2.75 11.26
C MET A 95 -12.90 -2.75 12.35
N GLU A 96 -13.59 -1.63 12.49
CA GLU A 96 -14.67 -1.46 13.47
C GLU A 96 -15.73 -0.51 12.90
N GLU A 97 -16.99 -0.93 12.95
CA GLU A 97 -18.14 -0.14 12.46
C GLU A 97 -17.97 0.40 11.03
N GLY A 98 -17.39 -0.40 10.14
CA GLY A 98 -17.16 -0.03 8.74
C GLY A 98 -16.00 0.95 8.51
N LYS A 99 -15.18 1.23 9.53
CA LYS A 99 -14.00 2.09 9.44
C LYS A 99 -12.73 1.30 9.73
N MET A 100 -11.66 1.61 9.00
CA MET A 100 -10.32 1.10 9.31
C MET A 100 -9.52 2.11 10.11
N TYR A 101 -8.97 1.69 11.24
CA TYR A 101 -8.11 2.49 12.11
C TYR A 101 -6.66 2.04 11.98
N GLY A 102 -5.78 2.98 11.64
CA GLY A 102 -4.34 2.76 11.57
C GLY A 102 -3.60 3.92 10.92
N ARG A 103 -2.32 4.09 11.26
CA ARG A 103 -1.42 5.05 10.63
C ARG A 103 -1.23 4.65 9.16
N GLY A 104 -1.57 5.58 8.29
CA GLY A 104 -1.49 5.39 6.85
C GLY A 104 -2.83 5.14 6.16
N THR A 105 -3.92 4.87 6.89
CA THR A 105 -5.24 4.61 6.28
C THR A 105 -5.68 5.75 5.35
N ALA A 106 -5.61 6.99 5.84
CA ALA A 106 -5.94 8.18 5.07
C ALA A 106 -4.75 8.72 4.25
N ASP A 107 -3.54 8.72 4.82
CA ASP A 107 -2.34 9.30 4.20
C ASP A 107 -1.15 8.32 4.18
N MET A 108 -0.89 7.65 3.06
CA MET A 108 -1.84 7.47 1.95
C MET A 108 -1.97 6.00 1.50
N LYS A 109 -1.72 5.06 2.42
CA LYS A 109 -1.80 3.62 2.17
C LYS A 109 -3.19 3.19 1.68
N GLY A 110 -4.26 3.87 2.08
CA GLY A 110 -5.60 3.67 1.52
C GLY A 110 -5.67 3.95 0.02
N GLY A 111 -5.10 5.08 -0.42
CA GLY A 111 -4.97 5.42 -1.84
C GLY A 111 -4.07 4.44 -2.59
N VAL A 112 -2.94 4.06 -2.00
CA VAL A 112 -2.03 3.06 -2.59
C VAL A 112 -2.72 1.70 -2.75
N ALA A 113 -3.48 1.24 -1.76
CA ALA A 113 -4.26 0.00 -1.87
C ALA A 113 -5.28 0.08 -3.01
N ALA A 114 -5.99 1.22 -3.14
CA ALA A 114 -6.93 1.43 -4.23
C ALA A 114 -6.25 1.44 -5.61
N ILE A 115 -5.06 2.05 -5.73
CA ILE A 115 -4.26 2.02 -6.96
C ILE A 115 -3.90 0.57 -7.31
N ILE A 116 -3.28 -0.16 -6.38
CA ILE A 116 -2.87 -1.57 -6.59
C ILE A 116 -4.07 -2.42 -7.00
N TYR A 117 -5.20 -2.28 -6.30
CA TYR A 117 -6.39 -3.09 -6.56
C TYR A 117 -7.07 -2.70 -7.88
N THR A 118 -6.94 -1.44 -8.32
CA THR A 118 -7.37 -1.04 -9.68
C THR A 118 -6.63 -1.85 -10.73
N LEU A 119 -5.32 -2.10 -10.57
CA LEU A 119 -4.55 -2.92 -11.51
C LEU A 119 -5.01 -4.37 -11.53
N ILE A 120 -5.49 -4.92 -10.40
CA ILE A 120 -5.97 -6.30 -10.29
C ILE A 120 -7.30 -6.50 -11.00
N LEU A 121 -8.12 -5.45 -11.11
CA LEU A 121 -9.44 -5.50 -11.74
C LEU A 121 -9.40 -5.25 -13.25
N LEU A 122 -8.23 -4.97 -13.84
CA LEU A 122 -8.02 -4.76 -15.28
C LEU A 122 -7.71 -6.07 -16.00
#